data_AF-A0A2D0QQN8-F1
#
_entry.id   AF-A0A2D0QQN8-F1
#
_cell.length_a   1.000
_cell.length_b   1.000
_cell.length_c   1.000
_cell.angle_alpha   90.00
_cell.angle_beta   90.00
_cell.angle_gamma   90.00
#
_symmetry.space_group_name_H-M   'P 1'
#
loop_
_entity.id
_entity.type
_entity.pdbx_description
1 polymer ?
#
loop_
_entity_poly.entity_id
_entity_poly.type
_entity_poly.pdbx_seq_one_letter_code
_entity_poly.pdbx_strand_id
1 'polypeptide(L)'
;MRCWRDLGHCCQRTVDQRCLLWLRAEIFVLLHFKVRSAVSASREASGRVFVEAGLGEEAMALSEAEYGVLSLAHREPFAGRCAALWLGVQALAFTLVCQPHENLLLAEATLRNLTRHCLEELRLLGPGSEVLLKSDRVDVMLQRLLPHGQLLFLNHRFALTMDKEISSYMGK
;
A
#
# COMPACT_ATOMS: atom_id res chain seq x y z
N MET A 1 -21.84 -48.65 -1.34
CA MET A 1 -20.59 -48.16 -1.96
C MET A 1 -20.89 -46.85 -2.70
N ARG A 2 -20.72 -45.69 -2.05
CA ARG A 2 -20.73 -44.36 -2.69
C ARG A 2 -19.68 -43.47 -2.02
N CYS A 3 -18.94 -42.79 -2.89
CA CYS A 3 -18.13 -41.58 -2.70
C CYS A 3 -17.19 -41.48 -1.49
N TRP A 4 -15.98 -42.04 -1.63
CA TRP A 4 -14.77 -41.56 -0.94
C TRP A 4 -13.97 -40.53 -1.77
N ARG A 5 -14.48 -40.11 -2.94
CA ARG A 5 -13.74 -39.25 -3.89
C ARG A 5 -13.87 -37.74 -3.62
N ASP A 6 -14.86 -37.33 -2.82
CA ASP A 6 -15.15 -35.90 -2.56
C ASP A 6 -14.47 -35.33 -1.30
N LEU A 7 -13.98 -36.18 -0.39
CA LEU A 7 -13.26 -35.75 0.83
C LEU A 7 -11.83 -35.28 0.52
N GLY A 8 -11.19 -35.85 -0.50
CA GLY A 8 -9.84 -35.44 -0.94
C GLY A 8 -9.80 -34.02 -1.53
N HIS A 9 -10.80 -33.65 -2.33
CA HIS A 9 -10.89 -32.31 -2.92
C HIS A 9 -11.23 -31.21 -1.91
N CYS A 10 -12.01 -31.53 -0.88
CA CYS A 10 -12.31 -30.58 0.20
C CYS A 10 -11.07 -30.34 1.07
N CYS A 11 -10.33 -31.39 1.44
CA CYS A 11 -9.11 -31.29 2.23
C CYS A 11 -7.99 -30.54 1.49
N GLN A 12 -7.80 -30.81 0.20
CA GLN A 12 -6.80 -30.13 -0.65
C GLN A 12 -7.06 -28.63 -0.74
N ARG A 13 -8.32 -28.19 -0.92
CA ARG A 13 -8.66 -26.76 -0.97
C ARG A 13 -8.33 -26.02 0.33
N THR A 14 -8.56 -26.65 1.49
CA THR A 14 -8.18 -26.06 2.78
C THR A 14 -6.67 -25.94 2.98
N VAL A 15 -5.89 -26.91 2.48
CA VAL A 15 -4.42 -26.87 2.53
C VAL A 15 -3.90 -25.80 1.58
N ASP A 16 -4.40 -25.75 0.34
CA ASP A 16 -4.02 -24.75 -0.65
C ASP A 16 -4.37 -23.31 -0.20
N GLN A 17 -5.55 -23.11 0.41
CA GLN A 17 -5.93 -21.81 0.98
C GLN A 17 -5.04 -21.40 2.16
N ARG A 18 -4.68 -22.34 3.04
CA ARG A 18 -3.76 -22.07 4.16
C ARG A 18 -2.35 -21.76 3.65
N CYS A 19 -1.88 -22.46 2.64
CA CYS A 19 -0.61 -22.18 1.98
C CYS A 19 -0.61 -20.78 1.34
N LEU A 20 -1.68 -20.39 0.65
CA LEU A 20 -1.81 -19.04 0.07
C LEU A 20 -1.85 -17.94 1.13
N LEU A 21 -2.57 -18.16 2.24
CA LEU A 21 -2.58 -17.23 3.38
C LEU A 21 -1.20 -17.11 4.03
N TRP A 22 -0.49 -18.23 4.19
CA TRP A 22 0.87 -18.25 4.72
C TRP A 22 1.85 -17.51 3.82
N LEU A 23 1.82 -17.77 2.51
CA LEU A 23 2.65 -17.07 1.53
C LEU A 23 2.39 -15.56 1.54
N ARG A 24 1.13 -15.12 1.69
CA ARG A 24 0.78 -13.70 1.82
C ARG A 24 1.34 -13.08 3.11
N ALA A 25 1.26 -13.80 4.24
CA ALA A 25 1.83 -13.33 5.50
C ALA A 25 3.36 -13.21 5.41
N GLU A 26 4.03 -14.18 4.78
CA GLU A 26 5.47 -14.15 4.56
C GLU A 26 5.90 -13.00 3.65
N ILE A 27 5.18 -12.78 2.53
CA ILE A 27 5.35 -11.60 1.66
C ILE A 27 5.29 -10.32 2.49
N PHE A 28 4.23 -10.19 3.30
CA PHE A 28 3.98 -8.99 4.08
C PHE A 28 5.11 -8.72 5.08
N VAL A 29 5.55 -9.74 5.82
CA VAL A 29 6.63 -9.62 6.81
C VAL A 29 7.95 -9.22 6.14
N LEU A 30 8.30 -9.87 5.04
CA LEU A 30 9.52 -9.55 4.28
C LEU A 30 9.50 -8.12 3.74
N LEU A 31 8.36 -7.69 3.18
CA LEU A 31 8.19 -6.32 2.71
C LEU A 31 8.29 -5.32 3.85
N HIS A 32 7.59 -5.56 4.96
CA HIS A 32 7.64 -4.71 6.14
C HIS A 32 9.07 -4.48 6.62
N PHE A 33 9.87 -5.54 6.78
CA PHE A 33 11.25 -5.38 7.23
C PHE A 33 12.12 -4.64 6.22
N LYS A 34 12.00 -4.96 4.92
CA LYS A 34 12.78 -4.29 3.87
C LYS A 34 12.45 -2.81 3.77
N VAL A 35 11.16 -2.47 3.77
CA VAL A 35 10.69 -1.08 3.69
C VAL A 35 11.10 -0.33 4.95
N ARG A 36 10.88 -0.90 6.14
CA ARG A 36 11.30 -0.28 7.40
C ARG A 36 12.80 0.02 7.40
N SER A 37 13.62 -0.95 6.97
CA SER A 37 15.08 -0.75 6.87
C SER A 37 15.43 0.34 5.86
N ALA A 38 14.77 0.38 4.70
CA ALA A 38 15.04 1.38 3.67
C ALA A 38 14.63 2.80 4.12
N VAL A 39 13.48 2.93 4.77
CA VAL A 39 13.01 4.19 5.36
C VAL A 39 13.98 4.66 6.45
N SER A 40 14.36 3.78 7.38
CA SER A 40 15.33 4.12 8.43
C SER A 40 16.68 4.57 7.85
N ALA A 41 17.22 3.84 6.88
CA ALA A 41 18.47 4.20 6.23
C ALA A 41 18.37 5.54 5.48
N SER A 42 17.24 5.81 4.81
CA SER A 42 16.99 7.08 4.14
C SER A 42 16.97 8.24 5.14
N ARG A 43 16.37 8.06 6.32
CA ARG A 43 16.29 9.09 7.37
C ARG A 43 17.64 9.40 7.97
N GLU A 44 18.40 8.36 8.27
CA GLU A 44 19.75 8.52 8.79
C GLU A 44 20.65 9.24 7.77
N ALA A 45 20.51 8.90 6.48
CA ALA A 45 21.25 9.56 5.41
C ALA A 45 20.79 11.01 5.16
N SER A 46 19.50 11.31 5.33
CA SER A 46 18.97 12.66 5.13
C SER A 46 19.34 13.60 6.28
N GLY A 47 19.69 13.06 7.46
CA GLY A 47 20.09 13.82 8.64
C GLY A 47 18.99 14.73 9.18
N ARG A 48 17.74 14.56 8.72
CA ARG A 48 16.61 15.39 9.09
C ARG A 48 16.11 14.99 10.48
N VAL A 49 15.95 15.98 11.35
CA VAL A 49 15.31 15.78 12.64
C VAL A 49 13.83 15.58 12.40
N PHE A 50 13.30 14.47 12.89
CA PHE A 50 11.89 14.15 12.81
C PHE A 50 11.08 15.17 13.62
N VAL A 51 10.23 15.94 12.93
CA VAL A 51 9.21 16.79 13.56
C VAL A 51 7.87 16.13 13.27
N GLU A 52 7.12 15.78 14.32
CA GLU A 52 5.73 15.35 14.16
C GLU A 52 4.94 16.53 13.62
N ALA A 53 4.56 16.48 12.33
CA ALA A 53 3.65 17.46 11.77
C ALA A 53 2.25 17.19 12.32
N GLY A 54 1.60 18.24 12.80
CA GLY A 54 0.30 18.18 13.43
C GLY A 54 -0.85 18.05 12.43
N LEU A 55 -2.08 18.00 12.96
CA LEU A 55 -3.29 18.11 12.14
C LEU A 55 -3.28 19.42 11.35
N GLY A 56 -3.48 19.35 10.04
CA GLY A 56 -3.44 20.49 9.11
C GLY A 56 -2.10 20.68 8.38
N GLU A 57 -1.06 19.92 8.73
CA GLU A 57 0.26 19.96 8.08
C GLU A 57 0.49 18.74 7.15
N GLU A 58 -0.57 18.01 6.80
CA GLU A 58 -0.49 16.75 6.04
C GLU A 58 0.11 16.94 4.64
N ALA A 59 -0.25 18.03 3.96
CA ALA A 59 0.29 18.36 2.64
C ALA A 59 1.79 18.68 2.69
N MET A 60 2.24 19.33 3.77
CA MET A 60 3.66 19.62 4.01
C MET A 60 4.43 18.34 4.32
N ALA A 61 3.88 17.49 5.20
CA ALA A 61 4.44 16.19 5.52
C ALA A 61 4.59 15.29 4.27
N LEU A 62 3.63 15.36 3.33
CA LEU A 62 3.71 14.63 2.07
C LEU A 62 4.77 15.21 1.11
N SER A 63 4.94 16.52 1.06
CA SER A 63 5.98 17.16 0.25
C SER A 63 7.39 16.83 0.73
N GLU A 64 7.57 16.63 2.03
CA GLU A 64 8.85 16.27 2.64
C GLU A 64 9.09 14.76 2.71
N ALA A 65 8.11 13.97 2.25
CA ALA A 65 8.15 12.51 2.30
C ALA A 65 9.35 11.93 1.57
N GLU A 66 9.93 10.91 2.18
CA GLU A 66 11.01 10.13 1.58
C GLU A 66 10.41 9.09 0.64
N TYR A 67 11.09 8.85 -0.47
CA TYR A 67 10.63 7.94 -1.50
C TYR A 67 11.78 7.05 -1.97
N GLY A 68 11.46 5.81 -2.30
CA GLY A 68 12.42 4.93 -2.95
C GLY A 68 11.76 3.72 -3.60
N VAL A 69 12.59 2.97 -4.33
CA VAL A 69 12.19 1.75 -5.03
C VAL A 69 13.13 0.62 -4.60
N LEU A 70 12.54 -0.51 -4.24
CA LEU A 70 13.24 -1.73 -3.86
C LEU A 70 13.00 -2.80 -4.91
N SER A 71 14.08 -3.39 -5.43
CA SER A 71 13.96 -4.57 -6.28
C SER A 71 13.71 -5.81 -5.41
N LEU A 72 12.60 -6.49 -5.67
CA LEU A 72 12.25 -7.75 -5.03
C LEU A 72 12.77 -8.88 -5.93
N ALA A 73 13.78 -9.59 -5.41
CA ALA A 73 14.41 -10.70 -6.11
C ALA A 73 13.42 -11.82 -6.44
N HIS A 74 13.75 -12.58 -7.48
CA HIS A 74 12.98 -13.72 -8.00
C HIS A 74 13.04 -14.96 -7.09
N ARG A 75 12.80 -14.79 -5.80
CA ARG A 75 12.69 -15.89 -4.84
C ARG A 75 11.26 -15.93 -4.33
N GLU A 76 10.81 -17.15 -4.01
CA GLU A 76 9.61 -17.35 -3.21
C GLU A 76 9.65 -16.35 -2.03
N PRO A 77 8.56 -15.63 -1.77
CA PRO A 77 7.19 -15.86 -2.25
C PRO A 77 6.76 -15.11 -3.54
N PHE A 78 7.65 -14.41 -4.25
CA PHE A 78 7.30 -13.69 -5.48
C PHE A 78 7.52 -14.55 -6.73
N ALA A 79 6.48 -14.72 -7.56
CA ALA A 79 6.54 -15.48 -8.82
C ALA A 79 7.38 -14.81 -9.94
N GLY A 80 8.01 -13.67 -9.64
CA GLY A 80 8.58 -12.73 -10.63
C GLY A 80 9.57 -11.76 -9.98
N ARG A 81 10.41 -11.10 -10.80
CA ARG A 81 11.10 -9.88 -10.34
C ARG A 81 10.03 -8.80 -10.19
N CYS A 82 9.80 -8.35 -8.97
CA CYS A 82 8.85 -7.27 -8.67
C CYS A 82 9.61 -6.04 -8.17
N ALA A 83 8.98 -4.87 -8.25
CA ALA A 83 9.48 -3.66 -7.63
C ALA A 83 8.53 -3.25 -6.49
N ALA A 84 9.06 -2.91 -5.32
CA ALA A 84 8.29 -2.27 -4.25
C ALA A 84 8.64 -0.79 -4.20
N LEU A 85 7.68 0.05 -4.56
CA LEU A 85 7.76 1.48 -4.29
C LEU A 85 7.37 1.71 -2.85
N TRP A 86 8.11 2.56 -2.14
CA TRP A 86 7.77 2.95 -0.79
C TRP A 86 7.83 4.47 -0.63
N LEU A 87 6.97 4.96 0.26
CA LEU A 87 6.89 6.36 0.64
C LEU A 87 6.84 6.44 2.17
N GLY A 88 7.83 7.06 2.79
CA GLY A 88 7.91 7.27 4.23
C GLY A 88 7.38 8.66 4.59
N VAL A 89 6.28 8.71 5.34
CA VAL A 89 5.72 9.96 5.87
C VAL A 89 5.62 9.83 7.38
N GLN A 90 6.49 10.53 8.10
CA GLN A 90 6.56 10.49 9.55
C GLN A 90 6.64 9.06 10.15
N ALA A 91 5.75 8.67 11.06
CA ALA A 91 5.72 7.31 11.61
C ALA A 91 5.08 6.27 10.66
N LEU A 92 4.64 6.68 9.47
CA LEU A 92 3.96 5.83 8.50
C LEU A 92 4.85 5.52 7.30
N ALA A 93 4.63 4.34 6.72
CA ALA A 93 5.20 3.94 5.44
C ALA A 93 4.09 3.36 4.57
N PHE A 94 3.98 3.88 3.35
CA PHE A 94 3.10 3.36 2.31
C PHE A 94 3.94 2.58 1.32
N THR A 95 3.43 1.45 0.82
CA THR A 95 4.17 0.60 -0.11
C THR A 95 3.25 0.04 -1.17
N LEU A 96 3.72 0.05 -2.41
CA LEU A 96 3.04 -0.55 -3.56
C LEU A 96 3.97 -1.52 -4.26
N VAL A 97 3.55 -2.78 -4.39
CA VAL A 97 4.31 -3.82 -5.10
C VAL A 97 3.82 -3.89 -6.54
N CYS A 98 4.73 -3.68 -7.47
CA CYS A 98 4.48 -3.67 -8.90
C CYS A 98 5.16 -4.86 -9.58
N GLN A 99 4.47 -5.42 -10.57
CA GLN A 99 4.98 -6.39 -11.53
C GLN A 99 5.96 -5.71 -12.50
N PRO A 100 6.87 -6.48 -13.14
CA PRO A 100 7.96 -5.88 -13.92
C PRO A 100 7.51 -5.17 -15.21
N HIS A 101 6.27 -5.37 -15.65
CA HIS A 101 5.69 -4.70 -16.82
C HIS A 101 4.84 -3.48 -16.45
N GLU A 102 4.62 -3.24 -15.16
CA GLU A 102 3.85 -2.10 -14.69
C GLU A 102 4.68 -0.81 -14.73
N ASN A 103 4.02 0.31 -15.02
CA ASN A 103 4.68 1.59 -15.13
C ASN A 103 4.98 2.16 -13.74
N LEU A 104 6.26 2.21 -13.37
CA LEU A 104 6.71 2.71 -12.06
C LEU A 104 6.39 4.19 -11.82
N LEU A 105 6.40 5.03 -12.86
CA LEU A 105 6.03 6.45 -12.72
C LEU A 105 4.55 6.60 -12.39
N LEU A 106 3.71 5.76 -13.01
CA LEU A 106 2.28 5.73 -12.72
C LEU A 106 2.02 5.19 -11.31
N ALA A 107 2.74 4.13 -10.94
CA ALA A 107 2.68 3.56 -9.60
C ALA A 107 3.07 4.58 -8.51
N GLU A 108 4.11 5.37 -8.76
CA GLU A 108 4.52 6.44 -7.85
C GLU A 108 3.43 7.49 -7.70
N ALA A 109 2.89 8.00 -8.82
CA ALA A 109 1.82 8.99 -8.80
C ALA A 109 0.59 8.47 -8.05
N THR A 110 0.21 7.21 -8.26
CA THR A 110 -0.89 6.57 -7.55
C THR A 110 -0.58 6.40 -6.06
N LEU A 111 0.63 5.99 -5.68
CA LEU A 111 1.05 5.87 -4.28
C LEU A 111 1.03 7.22 -3.56
N ARG A 112 1.48 8.29 -4.22
CA ARG A 112 1.43 9.67 -3.69
C ARG A 112 -0.01 10.16 -3.51
N ASN A 113 -0.89 9.90 -4.49
CA ASN A 113 -2.30 10.25 -4.40
C ASN A 113 -2.99 9.48 -3.26
N LEU A 114 -2.77 8.16 -3.17
CA LEU A 114 -3.29 7.32 -2.07
C LEU A 114 -2.83 7.84 -0.72
N THR A 115 -1.54 8.17 -0.61
CA THR A 115 -0.98 8.70 0.63
C THR A 115 -1.64 10.02 0.99
N ARG A 116 -1.78 10.95 0.04
CA ARG A 116 -2.46 12.23 0.27
C ARG A 116 -3.84 12.05 0.87
N HIS A 117 -4.68 11.23 0.22
CA HIS A 117 -6.03 10.94 0.70
C HIS A 117 -6.03 10.25 2.07
N CYS A 118 -5.11 9.33 2.31
CA CYS A 118 -4.93 8.74 3.64
C CYS A 118 -4.58 9.81 4.69
N LEU A 119 -3.66 10.72 4.41
CA LEU A 119 -3.26 11.72 5.40
C LEU A 119 -4.38 12.75 5.63
N GLU A 120 -4.93 13.33 4.56
CA GLU A 120 -5.90 14.42 4.62
C GLU A 120 -7.29 13.96 5.06
N GLU A 121 -7.84 12.92 4.44
CA GLU A 121 -9.24 12.51 4.59
C GLU A 121 -9.44 11.48 5.72
N LEU A 122 -8.40 10.67 6.00
CA LEU A 122 -8.40 9.76 7.14
C LEU A 122 -7.68 10.34 8.35
N ARG A 123 -7.03 11.51 8.27
CA ARG A 123 -6.29 12.12 9.38
C ARG A 123 -5.34 11.14 10.06
N LEU A 124 -4.56 10.41 9.26
CA LEU A 124 -3.72 9.33 9.81
C LEU A 124 -2.61 9.81 10.74
N LEU A 125 -2.26 11.10 10.68
CA LEU A 125 -1.25 11.75 11.53
C LEU A 125 -1.82 12.38 12.81
N GLY A 126 -3.15 12.32 13.01
CA GLY A 126 -3.79 12.90 14.19
C GLY A 126 -3.53 12.09 15.47
N PRO A 127 -3.56 12.75 16.65
CA PRO A 127 -3.47 12.06 17.93
C PRO A 127 -4.62 11.06 18.08
N GLY A 128 -4.31 9.81 18.42
CA GLY A 128 -5.29 8.73 18.53
C GLY A 128 -5.79 8.16 17.20
N SER A 129 -5.07 8.39 16.08
CA SER A 129 -5.44 7.80 14.80
C SER A 129 -5.24 6.28 14.80
N GLU A 130 -6.33 5.55 14.98
CA GLU A 130 -6.35 4.11 14.79
C GLU A 130 -6.50 3.78 13.30
N VAL A 131 -5.37 3.62 12.60
CA VAL A 131 -5.31 3.21 11.18
C VAL A 131 -6.18 1.96 10.92
N LEU A 132 -6.20 1.03 11.88
CA LEU A 132 -6.96 -0.22 11.80
C LEU A 132 -8.48 0.01 11.71
N LEU A 133 -9.02 1.03 12.39
CA LEU A 133 -10.45 1.37 12.36
C LEU A 133 -10.89 2.01 11.05
N LYS A 134 -9.93 2.43 10.20
CA LYS A 134 -10.21 3.12 8.93
C LYS A 134 -10.01 2.20 7.73
N SER A 135 -9.81 0.90 7.95
CA SER A 135 -9.59 -0.12 6.92
C SER A 135 -10.69 -0.14 5.86
N ASP A 136 -11.96 -0.10 6.25
CA ASP A 136 -13.09 -0.06 5.31
C ASP A 136 -13.03 1.13 4.33
N ARG A 137 -12.63 2.31 4.84
CA ARG A 137 -12.50 3.53 4.02
C ARG A 137 -11.28 3.45 3.09
N VAL A 138 -10.19 2.87 3.56
CA VAL A 138 -9.01 2.57 2.73
C VAL A 138 -9.38 1.59 1.62
N ASP A 139 -10.15 0.54 1.92
CA ASP A 139 -10.57 -0.46 0.95
C ASP A 139 -11.44 0.14 -0.16
N VAL A 140 -12.42 1.00 0.19
CA VAL A 140 -13.22 1.73 -0.81
C VAL A 140 -12.35 2.63 -1.68
N MET A 141 -11.37 3.32 -1.08
CA MET A 141 -10.44 4.16 -1.81
C MET A 141 -9.57 3.32 -2.77
N LEU A 142 -9.05 2.18 -2.32
CA LEU A 142 -8.28 1.25 -3.14
C LEU A 142 -9.11 0.70 -4.31
N GLN A 143 -10.38 0.38 -4.10
CA GLN A 143 -11.25 -0.10 -5.18
C GLN A 143 -11.46 0.94 -6.30
N ARG A 144 -11.37 2.24 -6.00
CA ARG A 144 -11.48 3.32 -6.99
C ARG A 144 -10.17 3.64 -7.68
N LEU A 145 -9.09 3.76 -6.91
CA LEU A 145 -7.78 4.15 -7.44
C LEU A 145 -7.02 2.98 -8.09
N LEU A 146 -7.28 1.76 -7.61
CA LEU A 146 -6.65 0.51 -8.05
C LEU A 146 -7.73 -0.58 -8.17
N PRO A 147 -8.67 -0.46 -9.13
CA PRO A 147 -9.67 -1.49 -9.34
C PRO A 147 -8.98 -2.81 -9.68
N HIS A 148 -9.24 -3.85 -8.91
CA HIS A 148 -8.56 -5.16 -9.01
C HIS A 148 -7.03 -5.11 -8.86
N GLY A 149 -6.48 -4.04 -8.27
CA GLY A 149 -5.04 -3.84 -8.16
C GLY A 149 -4.38 -3.31 -9.44
N GLN A 150 -5.15 -2.84 -10.42
CA GLN A 150 -4.61 -2.34 -11.68
C GLN A 150 -4.29 -0.85 -11.61
N LEU A 151 -3.12 -0.45 -12.11
CA LEU A 151 -2.75 0.95 -12.27
C LEU A 151 -3.59 1.61 -13.35
N LEU A 152 -4.39 2.60 -12.96
CA LEU A 152 -5.17 3.43 -13.86
C LEU A 152 -4.33 4.59 -14.39
N PHE A 153 -4.36 4.85 -15.69
CA PHE A 153 -3.78 6.07 -16.23
C PHE A 153 -4.70 7.26 -15.92
N LEU A 154 -4.31 8.05 -14.91
CA LEU A 154 -5.08 9.19 -14.47
C LEU A 154 -4.65 10.43 -15.27
N ASN A 155 -5.41 10.75 -16.33
CA ASN A 155 -5.24 12.05 -16.95
C ASN A 155 -5.64 13.17 -15.96
N HIS A 156 -5.16 14.39 -16.17
CA HIS A 156 -5.41 15.51 -15.24
C HIS A 156 -6.90 15.73 -14.92
N ARG A 157 -7.78 15.60 -15.92
CA ARG A 157 -9.23 15.79 -15.75
C ARG A 157 -9.86 14.66 -14.92
N PHE A 158 -9.38 13.44 -15.11
CA PHE A 158 -9.85 12.25 -14.41
C PHE A 158 -9.34 12.22 -12.98
N ALA A 159 -8.06 12.60 -12.74
CA ALA A 159 -7.51 12.79 -11.40
C ALA A 159 -8.37 13.78 -10.59
N LEU A 160 -8.66 14.97 -11.14
CA LEU A 160 -9.51 15.97 -10.47
C LEU A 160 -10.94 15.48 -10.20
N THR A 161 -11.51 14.69 -11.11
CA THR A 161 -12.88 14.15 -10.93
C THR A 161 -12.88 13.10 -9.85
N MET A 162 -11.88 12.21 -9.86
CA MET A 162 -11.75 11.14 -8.91
C MET A 162 -11.38 11.66 -7.51
N ASP A 163 -10.55 12.69 -7.40
CA ASP A 163 -10.26 13.37 -6.13
C ASP A 163 -11.55 13.93 -5.51
N LYS A 164 -12.41 14.59 -6.30
CA LYS A 164 -13.71 15.09 -5.83
C LYS A 164 -14.65 13.98 -5.39
N GLU A 165 -14.65 12.85 -6.10
CA GLU A 165 -15.43 11.69 -5.69
C GLU A 165 -14.93 11.16 -4.35
N ILE A 166 -13.63 10.91 -4.22
CA ILE A 166 -13.01 10.38 -3.00
C ILE A 166 -13.32 11.28 -1.79
N SER A 167 -13.12 12.60 -1.88
CA SER A 167 -13.48 13.54 -0.81
C SER A 167 -14.97 13.54 -0.48
N SER A 168 -15.86 13.37 -1.46
CA SER A 168 -17.32 13.29 -1.24
C SER A 168 -17.75 12.03 -0.48
N TYR A 169 -17.08 10.90 -0.72
CA TYR A 169 -17.34 9.66 0.03
C TYR A 169 -16.70 9.67 1.40
N MET A 170 -15.59 10.38 1.57
CA MET A 170 -14.83 10.41 2.80
C MET A 170 -15.29 11.50 3.77
N GLY A 171 -15.98 12.54 3.30
CA GLY A 171 -16.60 13.57 4.15
C GLY A 171 -17.94 13.18 4.78
N LYS A 172 -18.41 11.94 4.58
CA LYS A 172 -19.61 11.37 5.22
C LYS A 172 -19.22 10.36 6.29
#